data_AF-A0A954PXZ6-F1
#
_entry.id   AF-A0A954PXZ6-F1
#
_cell.length_a   1.000
_cell.length_b   1.000
_cell.length_c   1.000
_cell.angle_alpha   90.00
_cell.angle_beta   90.00
_cell.angle_gamma   90.00
#
_symmetry.space_group_name_H-M   'P 1'
#
loop_
_entity.id
_entity.type
_entity.pdbx_description
1 polymer ?
#
loop_
_entity_poly.entity_id
_entity_poly.type
_entity_poly.pdbx_seq_one_letter_code
_entity_poly.pdbx_strand_id
1 'polypeptide(L)'
;MDAIGNSIGMALPGQIAAAQSALGSAGIAGADPSLQQIKELGTEFESVFMSMLLKEMRNSLDEGFFGGEGSDSFGGMFDLFIGQHLAKSNAIGVSDLLVQQYAKANANSEGDQNQNAASENQSENMPMTGVSISA
;
A
#
# COMPACT_ATOMS: atom_id res chain seq x y z
N MET A 1 46.28 19.24 -23.96
CA MET A 1 45.59 19.80 -25.14
C MET A 1 44.28 19.08 -25.28
N ASP A 2 43.24 19.88 -25.18
CA ASP A 2 41.84 19.57 -24.92
C ASP A 2 41.14 18.81 -26.04
N ALA A 3 40.16 17.98 -25.66
CA ALA A 3 38.79 17.99 -26.20
C ALA A 3 38.04 16.72 -25.77
N ILE A 4 37.33 16.76 -24.64
CA ILE A 4 36.15 15.91 -24.44
C ILE A 4 35.03 16.82 -23.96
N GLY A 5 34.37 17.42 -24.95
CA GLY A 5 33.15 18.18 -24.76
C GLY A 5 31.94 17.26 -24.68
N ASN A 6 31.09 17.55 -23.69
CA ASN A 6 29.63 17.58 -23.76
C ASN A 6 28.91 16.41 -24.48
N SER A 7 28.52 15.40 -23.70
CA SER A 7 27.42 14.49 -24.03
C SER A 7 26.38 14.49 -22.91
N ILE A 8 25.68 15.61 -22.76
CA ILE A 8 24.37 15.65 -22.08
C ILE A 8 23.39 14.92 -23.01
N GLY A 9 23.23 13.62 -22.78
CA GLY A 9 22.25 12.78 -23.46
C GLY A 9 20.86 13.06 -22.93
N MET A 10 20.09 13.79 -23.73
CA MET A 10 18.66 14.01 -23.58
C MET A 10 17.91 12.67 -23.56
N ALA A 11 17.21 12.37 -22.46
CA ALA A 11 16.41 11.16 -22.31
C ALA A 11 15.23 11.15 -23.31
N LEU A 12 15.00 9.98 -23.93
CA LEU A 12 14.00 9.77 -24.97
C LEU A 12 12.54 9.93 -24.45
N PRO A 13 11.60 10.43 -25.27
CA PRO A 13 10.18 10.59 -24.94
C PRO A 13 9.37 9.30 -24.64
N GLY A 14 9.98 8.11 -24.64
CA GLY A 14 9.25 6.83 -24.48
C GLY A 14 9.17 6.28 -23.04
N GLN A 15 10.07 6.70 -22.14
CA GLN A 15 10.16 6.12 -20.79
C GLN A 15 9.30 6.85 -19.75
N ILE A 16 8.99 8.13 -19.99
CA ILE A 16 8.07 8.93 -19.16
C ILE A 16 6.59 8.55 -19.36
N ALA A 17 6.24 7.90 -20.47
CA ALA A 17 4.90 7.36 -20.70
C ALA A 17 4.62 6.11 -19.85
N ALA A 18 5.62 5.23 -19.66
CA ALA A 18 5.48 4.01 -18.85
C ALA A 18 5.28 4.32 -17.35
N ALA A 19 5.92 5.37 -16.84
CA ALA A 19 5.76 5.82 -15.46
C ALA A 19 4.36 6.38 -15.17
N GLN A 20 3.73 7.06 -16.14
CA GLN A 20 2.36 7.56 -16.00
C GLN A 20 1.32 6.43 -16.05
N SER A 21 1.56 5.37 -16.83
CA SER A 21 0.69 4.19 -16.89
C SER A 21 0.69 3.38 -15.59
N ALA A 22 1.83 3.33 -14.88
CA ALA A 22 1.93 2.67 -13.58
C ALA A 22 1.25 3.47 -12.45
N LEU A 23 1.24 4.81 -12.56
CA LEU A 23 0.56 5.67 -11.58
C LEU A 23 -0.96 5.77 -11.82
N GLY A 24 -1.41 5.61 -13.07
CA GLY A 24 -2.83 5.61 -13.45
C GLY A 24 -3.58 4.33 -13.10
N SER A 25 -2.90 3.19 -12.95
CA SER A 25 -3.53 1.91 -12.57
C SER A 25 -3.70 1.73 -11.05
N ALA A 26 -3.00 2.54 -10.25
CA ALA A 26 -3.06 2.47 -8.78
C ALA A 26 -4.24 3.26 -8.17
N GLY A 27 -4.99 4.03 -8.97
CA GLY A 27 -6.00 4.93 -8.40
C GLY A 27 -7.09 5.37 -9.36
N ILE A 28 -7.90 4.45 -9.89
CA ILE A 28 -9.31 4.67 -10.31
C ILE A 28 -9.98 3.35 -10.77
N ALA A 29 -9.93 2.31 -9.96
CA ALA A 29 -10.83 1.16 -10.14
C ALA A 29 -11.38 0.78 -8.78
N GLY A 30 -12.71 0.79 -8.64
CA GLY A 30 -13.44 0.42 -7.41
C GLY A 30 -13.35 -1.07 -7.09
N ALA A 31 -12.15 -1.64 -7.12
CA ALA A 31 -11.84 -2.99 -6.69
C ALA A 31 -11.14 -2.93 -5.34
N ASP A 32 -11.53 -3.81 -4.42
CA ASP A 32 -10.85 -3.94 -3.14
C ASP A 32 -9.35 -4.19 -3.38
N PRO A 33 -8.47 -3.40 -2.74
CA PRO A 33 -7.04 -3.56 -2.92
C PRO A 33 -6.63 -4.96 -2.49
N SER A 34 -5.94 -5.67 -3.37
CA SER A 34 -5.46 -7.02 -3.08
C SER A 34 -4.50 -7.02 -1.90
N LEU A 35 -4.40 -8.14 -1.17
CA LEU A 35 -3.45 -8.28 -0.06
C LEU A 35 -2.01 -7.99 -0.46
N GLN A 36 -1.64 -8.24 -1.73
CA GLN A 36 -0.32 -7.91 -2.26
C GLN A 36 -0.10 -6.39 -2.37
N GLN A 37 -1.10 -5.64 -2.83
CA GLN A 37 -1.04 -4.17 -2.91
C GLN A 37 -0.97 -3.53 -1.52
N ILE A 38 -1.71 -4.08 -0.55
CA ILE A 38 -1.62 -3.63 0.85
C ILE A 38 -0.25 -3.90 1.45
N LYS A 39 0.36 -5.05 1.12
CA LYS A 39 1.74 -5.37 1.55
C LYS A 39 2.76 -4.41 0.94
N GLU A 40 2.62 -4.12 -0.34
CA GLU A 40 3.49 -3.16 -1.04
C GLU A 40 3.36 -1.75 -0.43
N LEU A 41 2.13 -1.29 -0.21
CA LEU A 41 1.86 -0.02 0.48
C LEU A 41 2.43 0.01 1.90
N GLY A 42 2.30 -1.09 2.65
CA GLY A 42 2.88 -1.22 3.98
C GLY A 42 4.40 -1.16 3.98
N THR A 43 5.04 -1.74 2.96
CA THR A 43 6.50 -1.69 2.77
C THR A 43 6.96 -0.26 2.44
N GLU A 44 6.22 0.45 1.58
CA GLU A 44 6.48 1.86 1.26
C GLU A 44 6.31 2.74 2.50
N PHE A 45 5.28 2.53 3.30
CA PHE A 45 5.11 3.22 4.58
C PHE A 45 6.27 2.96 5.55
N GLU A 46 6.68 1.70 5.70
CA GLU A 46 7.82 1.32 6.55
C GLU A 46 9.12 1.98 6.06
N SER A 47 9.30 2.18 4.75
CA SER A 47 10.48 2.85 4.19
C SER A 47 10.56 4.32 4.60
N VAL A 48 9.44 5.04 4.58
CA VAL A 48 9.37 6.45 4.99
C VAL A 48 9.58 6.55 6.50
N PHE A 49 8.93 5.69 7.27
CA PHE A 49 9.11 5.63 8.71
C PHE A 49 10.58 5.38 9.09
N MET A 50 11.23 4.41 8.45
CA MET A 50 12.63 4.11 8.71
C MET A 50 13.55 5.26 8.30
N SER A 51 13.27 5.92 7.18
CA SER A 51 14.02 7.11 6.76
C SER A 51 13.92 8.23 7.80
N MET A 52 12.73 8.45 8.37
CA MET A 52 12.53 9.42 9.46
C MET A 52 13.26 8.99 10.74
N LEU A 53 13.21 7.71 11.11
CA LEU A 53 13.90 7.19 12.28
C LEU A 53 15.43 7.37 12.16
N LEU A 54 15.99 7.03 11.00
CA LEU A 54 17.41 7.20 10.70
C LEU A 54 17.82 8.68 10.72
N LYS A 55 16.97 9.57 10.21
CA LYS A 55 17.17 11.00 10.30
C LYS A 55 17.22 11.48 11.74
N GLU A 56 16.28 11.08 12.60
CA GLU A 56 16.29 11.45 14.02
C GLU A 56 17.49 10.86 14.77
N MET A 57 17.91 9.64 14.45
CA MET A 57 19.15 9.05 14.97
C MET A 57 20.37 9.87 14.54
N ARG A 58 20.44 10.30 13.28
CA ARG A 58 21.53 11.15 12.78
C ARG A 58 21.53 12.51 13.48
N ASN A 59 20.37 13.14 13.63
CA ASN A 59 20.23 14.43 14.31
C ASN A 59 20.59 14.33 15.81
N SER A 60 20.44 13.15 16.42
CA SER A 60 20.84 12.89 17.79
C SER A 60 22.35 12.67 17.95
N LEU A 61 23.08 12.40 16.87
CA LEU A 61 24.54 12.43 16.90
C LEU A 61 24.97 13.90 16.90
N ASP A 62 25.83 14.27 17.85
CA ASP A 62 26.37 15.63 17.97
C ASP A 62 26.93 16.11 16.61
N GLU A 63 26.99 17.43 16.37
CA GLU A 63 27.40 18.12 15.12
C GLU A 63 28.89 17.87 14.71
N GLY A 64 29.40 16.65 14.88
CA GLY A 64 30.74 16.20 14.53
C GLY A 64 30.76 15.47 13.19
N PHE A 65 31.78 15.79 12.39
CA PHE A 65 32.16 15.16 11.11
C PHE A 65 31.14 15.25 9.94
N PHE A 66 29.84 15.28 10.22
CA PHE A 66 28.74 15.38 9.26
C PHE A 66 27.91 16.67 9.43
N GLY A 67 28.42 17.73 10.06
CA GLY A 67 27.68 18.98 10.33
C GLY A 67 28.05 20.15 9.40
N GLY A 68 28.00 19.95 8.07
CA GLY A 68 28.33 21.00 7.09
C GLY A 68 27.15 21.30 6.16
N GLU A 69 27.16 22.45 5.47
CA GLU A 69 26.03 22.92 4.63
C GLU A 69 25.58 21.92 3.54
N GLY A 70 26.42 20.96 3.13
CA GLY A 70 26.10 19.88 2.19
C GLY A 70 25.84 18.50 2.81
N SER A 71 26.05 18.33 4.12
CA SER A 71 25.93 17.03 4.78
C SER A 71 24.48 16.60 4.95
N ASP A 72 23.55 17.55 5.05
CA ASP A 72 22.13 17.27 5.26
C ASP A 72 21.47 16.68 4.00
N SER A 73 21.93 17.12 2.82
CA SER A 73 21.50 16.55 1.52
C SER A 73 22.02 15.12 1.35
N PHE A 74 23.30 14.88 1.67
CA PHE A 74 23.89 13.55 1.60
C PHE A 74 23.29 12.60 2.65
N GLY A 75 23.09 13.10 3.87
CA GLY A 75 22.41 12.39 4.95
C GLY A 75 20.98 12.04 4.56
N GLY A 76 20.21 12.98 4.00
CA GLY A 76 18.85 12.69 3.53
C GLY A 76 18.79 11.60 2.47
N MET A 77 19.74 11.57 1.53
CA MET A 77 19.86 10.46 0.57
C MET A 77 20.26 9.15 1.23
N PHE A 78 21.18 9.20 2.19
CA PHE A 78 21.58 8.02 2.96
C PHE A 78 20.40 7.43 3.72
N ASP A 79 19.65 8.24 4.47
CA ASP A 79 18.48 7.80 5.21
C ASP A 79 17.43 7.18 4.27
N LEU A 80 17.22 7.77 3.09
CA LEU A 80 16.26 7.27 2.11
C LEU A 80 16.67 5.89 1.56
N PHE A 81 17.94 5.72 1.16
CA PHE A 81 18.42 4.44 0.62
C PHE A 81 18.45 3.34 1.67
N ILE A 82 18.94 3.64 2.88
CA ILE A 82 18.99 2.68 3.98
C ILE A 82 17.58 2.37 4.47
N GLY A 83 16.71 3.38 4.61
CA GLY A 83 15.31 3.21 4.99
C GLY A 83 14.56 2.29 4.03
N GLN A 84 14.73 2.48 2.72
CA GLN A 84 14.13 1.60 1.72
C GLN A 84 14.72 0.18 1.75
N HIS A 85 16.04 0.04 1.97
CA HIS A 85 16.68 -1.26 2.07
C HIS A 85 16.21 -2.07 3.29
N LEU A 86 16.08 -1.39 4.44
CA LEU A 86 15.59 -1.99 5.68
C LEU A 86 14.11 -2.36 5.59
N ALA A 87 13.27 -1.52 5.00
CA ALA A 87 11.86 -1.82 4.78
C ALA A 87 11.66 -3.05 3.87
N LYS A 88 12.45 -3.18 2.80
CA LYS A 88 12.44 -4.37 1.91
C LYS A 88 12.83 -5.66 2.64
N SER A 89 13.66 -5.55 3.67
CA SER A 89 14.10 -6.67 4.50
C SER A 89 13.14 -6.96 5.66
N ASN A 90 12.03 -6.23 5.75
CA ASN A 90 11.03 -6.32 6.82
C ASN A 90 11.65 -6.15 8.22
N ALA A 91 12.49 -5.13 8.38
CA ALA A 91 13.31 -4.95 9.59
C ALA A 91 12.49 -4.75 10.88
N ILE A 92 11.30 -4.14 10.81
CA ILE A 92 10.46 -3.87 12.00
C ILE A 92 9.13 -4.63 11.95
N GLY A 93 8.61 -5.00 10.77
CA GLY A 93 7.35 -5.75 10.69
C GLY A 93 6.10 -4.88 10.63
N VAL A 94 6.24 -3.57 10.40
CA VAL A 94 5.09 -2.66 10.35
C VAL A 94 4.20 -2.96 9.14
N SER A 95 4.82 -3.28 8.00
CA SER A 95 4.13 -3.71 6.79
C SER A 95 3.23 -4.94 7.02
N ASP A 96 3.72 -5.94 7.76
CA ASP A 96 2.96 -7.15 8.08
C ASP A 96 1.79 -6.87 9.02
N LEU A 97 1.98 -5.99 10.02
CA LEU A 97 0.90 -5.57 10.92
C LEU A 97 -0.22 -4.86 10.16
N LEU A 98 0.12 -4.01 9.18
CA LEU A 98 -0.88 -3.34 8.34
C LEU A 98 -1.69 -4.35 7.52
N VAL A 99 -1.02 -5.34 6.91
CA VAL A 99 -1.70 -6.43 6.18
C VAL A 99 -2.61 -7.22 7.12
N GLN A 100 -2.15 -7.55 8.31
CA GLN A 100 -2.93 -8.32 9.29
C GLN A 100 -4.18 -7.56 9.72
N GLN A 101 -4.08 -6.25 9.97
CA GLN A 101 -5.23 -5.44 10.37
C GLN A 101 -6.22 -5.24 9.22
N TYR A 102 -5.72 -5.05 8.00
CA TYR A 102 -6.57 -4.99 6.82
C TYR A 102 -7.32 -6.31 6.59
N ALA A 103 -6.63 -7.44 6.65
CA ALA A 103 -7.24 -8.76 6.51
C ALA A 103 -8.31 -9.01 7.59
N LYS A 104 -8.04 -8.61 8.84
CA LYS A 104 -9.00 -8.71 9.95
C LYS A 104 -10.22 -7.80 9.75
N ALA A 105 -10.02 -6.58 9.25
CA ALA A 105 -11.11 -5.64 8.95
C ALA A 105 -12.03 -6.18 7.84
N ASN A 106 -11.47 -6.77 6.78
CA ASN A 106 -12.26 -7.37 5.71
C ASN A 106 -12.98 -8.65 6.14
N ALA A 107 -12.33 -9.51 6.94
CA ALA A 107 -12.97 -10.72 7.46
C ALA A 107 -14.22 -10.43 8.32
N ASN A 108 -14.24 -9.30 9.03
CA ASN A 108 -15.41 -8.87 9.79
C ASN A 108 -16.55 -8.31 8.92
N SER A 109 -16.28 -7.92 7.67
CA SER A 109 -17.28 -7.34 6.75
C SER A 109 -18.03 -8.41 5.95
N GLU A 110 -17.44 -9.60 5.72
CA GLU A 110 -18.08 -10.70 4.98
C GLU A 110 -19.05 -11.54 5.85
N GLY A 111 -19.01 -11.40 7.17
CA GLY A 111 -19.84 -12.15 8.13
C GLY A 111 -21.32 -11.77 8.18
N ASP A 112 -21.71 -10.61 7.63
CA ASP A 112 -23.08 -10.07 7.72
C ASP A 112 -23.98 -10.42 6.52
N GLN A 113 -23.44 -10.96 5.42
CA GLN A 113 -24.23 -11.22 4.21
C GLN A 113 -24.84 -12.63 4.12
N ASN A 114 -24.40 -13.59 4.94
CA ASN A 114 -24.81 -15.00 4.82
C ASN A 114 -26.01 -15.41 5.72
N GLN A 115 -26.58 -14.50 6.52
CA GLN A 115 -27.72 -14.83 7.40
C GLN A 115 -29.11 -14.53 6.81
N ASN A 116 -29.19 -13.85 5.66
CA ASN A 116 -30.48 -13.45 5.08
C ASN A 116 -31.06 -14.45 4.05
N ALA A 117 -30.32 -15.49 3.66
CA ALA A 117 -30.77 -16.43 2.61
C ALA A 117 -31.47 -17.70 3.14
N ALA A 118 -31.46 -17.95 4.45
CA ALA A 118 -31.99 -19.19 5.04
C ALA A 118 -33.44 -19.12 5.55
N SER A 119 -34.12 -17.97 5.41
CA SER A 119 -35.46 -17.74 5.98
C SER A 119 -36.49 -17.29 4.94
N GLU A 120 -36.50 -17.83 3.72
CA GLU A 120 -37.54 -17.49 2.73
C GLU A 120 -38.00 -18.66 1.84
N ASN A 121 -37.73 -19.91 2.22
CA ASN A 121 -38.16 -21.10 1.46
C ASN A 121 -38.88 -22.15 2.33
N GLN A 122 -39.88 -21.73 3.12
CA GLN A 122 -40.80 -22.66 3.81
C GLN A 122 -42.28 -22.26 3.70
N SER A 123 -42.65 -21.33 2.82
CA SER A 123 -44.07 -20.98 2.59
C SER A 123 -44.54 -21.35 1.19
N GLU A 124 -44.18 -22.54 0.69
CA GLU A 124 -44.74 -23.03 -0.57
C GLU A 124 -44.81 -24.57 -0.60
N ASN A 125 -45.57 -25.18 0.32
CA ASN A 125 -46.25 -26.45 0.01
C ASN A 125 -47.34 -26.81 1.04
N MET A 126 -48.59 -26.44 0.78
CA MET A 126 -49.71 -27.32 1.15
C MET A 126 -50.71 -27.39 -0.02
N PRO A 127 -51.11 -28.60 -0.44
CA PRO A 127 -52.00 -28.79 -1.58
C PRO A 127 -53.44 -28.36 -1.27
N MET A 128 -54.05 -27.81 -2.31
CA MET A 128 -55.48 -27.52 -2.54
C MET A 128 -56.47 -28.48 -1.88
N THR A 129 -57.58 -27.94 -1.33
CA THR A 129 -58.96 -28.27 -1.79
C THR A 129 -59.97 -27.39 -1.06
N GLY A 130 -60.81 -26.69 -1.83
CA GLY A 130 -61.82 -25.77 -1.30
C GLY A 130 -63.03 -26.47 -0.68
N VAL A 131 -63.77 -25.72 0.13
CA VAL A 131 -65.20 -25.92 0.38
C VAL A 131 -65.81 -24.54 0.59
N SER A 132 -66.69 -24.16 -0.34
CA SER A 132 -67.70 -23.12 -0.16
C SER A 132 -68.61 -23.51 1.01
N ILE A 133 -68.95 -22.57 1.89
CA ILE A 133 -70.27 -22.57 2.54
C ILE A 133 -70.70 -21.13 2.78
N SER A 134 -71.78 -20.79 2.08
CA SER A 134 -72.63 -19.63 2.30
C SER A 134 -73.46 -19.82 3.56
N ALA A 135 -73.69 -18.74 4.31
CA ALA A 135 -74.93 -18.43 5.02
C ALA A 135 -74.90 -16.95 5.44
#